data_AF-A0A6P0YKX5-F1
#
_entry.id   AF-A0A6P0YKX5-F1
#
_cell.length_a   1.000
_cell.length_b   1.000
_cell.length_c   1.000
_cell.angle_alpha   90.00
_cell.angle_beta   90.00
_cell.angle_gamma   90.00
#
_symmetry.space_group_name_H-M   'P 1'
#
loop_
_entity.id
_entity.type
_entity.pdbx_description
1 polymer ?
#
loop_
_entity_poly.entity_id
_entity_poly.type
_entity_poly.pdbx_seq_one_letter_code
_entity_poly.pdbx_strand_id
1 'polypeptide(L)'
;MRNWASAAHPNHNQITGLQLISIIIEVITLPLSNVVVEIKKLLANIKTNQISKKDAKQIASFFIDLSVEQINTLTAGLFGIYTRLNSTTQTRQNVRFIIPFLWDRLNEDTRYQFGTKYARFVANNDQLQAELARDFLETVSGQSYIPDNIRSAKIQTSIENLLTVHREINNFYNEPTFARQLQILVGEMGKIPPQVNREYVYCLVEVFLTNGNGVAWGAEEIYIVMLEKFDSEQALIAILSFNDSNISARLQHKLCQEKFRELLKIMTNKVSSQVIKEFIEQLKKYNAPLNTMKNDSDIKRQVENLKKILS
;
A
#
# COMPACT_ATOMS: atom_id res chain seq x y z
N MET A 1 28.67 -18.68 20.13
CA MET A 1 30.03 -19.07 19.70
C MET A 1 30.75 -17.82 19.18
N ARG A 2 31.80 -17.38 19.88
CA ARG A 2 32.70 -16.26 19.49
C ARG A 2 33.79 -16.82 18.59
N ASN A 3 34.04 -16.21 17.44
CA ASN A 3 35.32 -16.37 16.75
C ASN A 3 36.30 -15.36 17.36
N TRP A 4 37.35 -15.91 17.96
CA TRP A 4 38.45 -15.20 18.58
C TRP A 4 39.50 -14.89 17.51
N ALA A 5 39.81 -13.61 17.32
CA ALA A 5 40.99 -13.19 16.56
C ALA A 5 41.76 -12.16 17.40
N SER A 6 43.00 -12.54 17.73
CA SER A 6 44.08 -11.78 18.37
C SER A 6 44.00 -11.53 19.88
N ALA A 7 44.60 -12.48 20.60
CA ALA A 7 44.98 -12.44 22.01
C ALA A 7 46.42 -11.90 22.18
N ALA A 8 46.63 -10.59 21.98
CA ALA A 8 47.94 -9.96 22.24
C ALA A 8 47.90 -8.81 23.26
N HIS A 9 46.73 -8.29 23.62
CA HIS A 9 46.59 -7.35 24.74
C HIS A 9 45.31 -7.68 25.54
N PRO A 10 45.38 -7.89 26.86
CA PRO A 10 44.19 -8.05 27.67
C PRO A 10 43.46 -6.69 27.71
N ASN A 11 42.36 -6.55 26.97
CA ASN A 11 41.42 -5.43 27.17
C ASN A 11 40.62 -5.66 28.46
N HIS A 12 41.29 -5.55 29.60
CA HIS A 12 40.68 -5.43 30.92
C HIS A 12 40.46 -3.95 31.27
N ASN A 13 39.81 -3.19 30.38
CA ASN A 13 39.32 -1.86 30.75
C ASN A 13 37.91 -2.02 31.32
N GLN A 14 37.84 -2.28 32.62
CA GLN A 14 36.58 -2.19 33.37
C GLN A 14 36.28 -0.71 33.64
N ILE A 15 35.17 -0.20 33.10
CA ILE A 15 34.71 1.16 33.36
C ILE A 15 34.25 1.23 34.83
N THR A 16 34.92 2.04 35.63
CA THR A 16 34.53 2.28 37.02
C THR A 16 33.32 3.22 37.11
N GLY A 17 32.56 3.19 38.21
CA GLY A 17 31.41 4.07 38.41
C GLY A 17 31.75 5.56 38.28
N LEU A 18 32.95 5.97 38.73
CA LEU A 18 33.44 7.34 38.59
C LEU A 18 33.75 7.71 37.14
N GLN A 19 34.39 6.81 36.38
CA GLN A 19 34.63 7.03 34.94
C GLN A 19 33.31 7.12 34.17
N LEU A 20 32.31 6.31 34.52
CA LEU A 20 30.98 6.39 33.91
C LEU A 20 30.31 7.74 34.20
N ILE A 21 30.37 8.22 35.46
CA ILE A 21 29.81 9.53 35.84
C ILE A 21 30.55 10.65 35.11
N SER A 22 31.88 10.62 35.02
CA SER A 22 32.66 11.63 34.28
C SER A 22 32.30 11.65 32.80
N ILE A 23 32.19 10.49 32.14
CA ILE A 23 31.78 10.39 30.73
C ILE A 23 30.36 10.94 30.55
N ILE A 24 29.43 10.61 31.46
CA ILE A 24 28.07 11.14 31.40
C ILE A 24 28.12 12.67 31.51
N ILE A 25 28.76 13.22 32.54
CA ILE A 25 28.88 14.67 32.78
C ILE A 25 29.48 15.37 31.56
N GLU A 26 30.56 14.83 31.00
CA GLU A 26 31.20 15.37 29.82
C GLU A 26 30.22 15.44 28.64
N VAL A 27 29.48 14.35 28.37
CA VAL A 27 28.48 14.30 27.30
C VAL A 27 27.29 15.25 27.54
N ILE A 28 26.75 15.36 28.77
CA ILE A 28 25.61 16.28 29.05
C ILE A 28 26.03 17.76 29.10
N THR A 29 27.32 18.05 29.32
CA THR A 29 27.85 19.43 29.30
C THR A 29 28.26 19.91 27.91
N LEU A 30 28.29 19.04 26.90
CA LEU A 30 28.55 19.45 25.52
C LEU A 30 27.50 20.49 25.08
N PRO A 31 27.92 21.66 24.58
CA PRO A 31 26.98 22.66 24.08
C PRO A 31 26.18 22.06 22.92
N LEU A 32 24.86 22.30 22.92
CA LEU A 32 24.01 21.91 21.79
C LEU A 32 24.61 22.49 20.51
N SER A 33 24.82 21.66 19.49
CA SER A 33 25.28 22.18 18.20
C SER A 33 24.30 23.26 17.72
N ASN A 34 24.83 24.34 17.13
CA ASN A 34 24.01 25.45 16.62
C ASN A 34 22.87 24.96 15.71
N VAL A 35 23.12 23.89 14.94
CA VAL A 35 22.14 23.24 14.08
C VAL A 35 20.94 22.67 14.87
N VAL A 36 21.18 22.00 16.01
CA VAL A 36 20.11 21.46 16.87
C VAL A 36 19.28 22.59 17.47
N VAL A 37 19.90 23.73 17.81
CA VAL A 37 19.20 24.93 18.28
C VAL A 37 18.28 25.49 17.19
N GLU A 38 18.77 25.60 15.96
CA GLU A 38 17.96 26.06 14.82
C GLU A 38 16.82 25.10 14.47
N ILE A 39 17.04 23.77 14.53
CA ILE A 39 15.97 22.78 14.37
C ILE A 39 14.87 22.97 15.43
N LYS A 40 15.25 23.14 16.71
CA LYS A 40 14.29 23.39 17.79
C LYS A 40 13.51 24.69 17.56
N LYS A 41 14.20 25.76 17.15
CA LYS A 41 13.60 27.06 16.84
C LYS A 41 12.63 26.95 15.67
N LEU A 42 12.98 26.24 14.61
CA LEU A 42 12.11 25.98 13.47
C LEU A 42 10.84 25.21 13.88
N LEU A 43 10.99 24.12 14.65
CA LEU A 43 9.86 23.33 15.16
C LEU A 43 8.92 24.14 16.07
N ALA A 44 9.46 25.12 16.81
CA ALA A 44 8.65 26.05 17.59
C ALA A 44 7.91 27.05 16.69
N ASN A 45 8.62 27.68 15.75
CA ASN A 45 8.07 28.70 14.85
C ASN A 45 6.98 28.18 13.91
N ILE A 46 7.06 26.90 13.51
CA ILE A 46 6.03 26.24 12.68
C ILE A 46 4.65 26.23 13.36
N LYS A 47 4.59 26.33 14.70
CA LYS A 47 3.33 26.33 15.46
C LYS A 47 2.70 27.72 15.55
N THR A 48 3.51 28.78 15.44
CA THR A 48 3.09 30.17 15.70
C THR A 48 2.92 30.99 14.43
N ASN A 49 3.80 30.77 13.44
CA ASN A 49 3.90 31.62 12.26
C ASN A 49 3.23 30.96 11.07
N GLN A 50 2.59 31.74 10.21
CA GLN A 50 2.10 31.25 8.92
C GLN A 50 3.28 31.14 7.94
N ILE A 51 3.42 29.98 7.30
CA ILE A 51 4.46 29.72 6.29
C ILE A 51 3.77 29.60 4.93
N SER A 52 4.17 30.45 3.98
CA SER A 52 3.74 30.32 2.59
C SER A 52 4.56 29.26 1.85
N LYS A 53 4.12 28.84 0.67
CA LYS A 53 4.91 27.96 -0.20
C LYS A 53 6.28 28.57 -0.58
N LYS A 54 6.35 29.90 -0.71
CA LYS A 54 7.61 30.61 -1.00
C LYS A 54 8.56 30.53 0.19
N ASP A 55 8.04 30.74 1.40
CA ASP A 55 8.83 30.67 2.64
C ASP A 55 9.32 29.24 2.86
N ALA A 56 8.49 28.22 2.63
CA ALA A 56 8.89 26.82 2.72
C ALA A 56 10.07 26.49 1.80
N LYS A 57 10.08 27.02 0.56
CA LYS A 57 11.21 26.87 -0.37
C LYS A 57 12.48 27.57 0.12
N GLN A 58 12.36 28.72 0.78
CA GLN A 58 13.51 29.40 1.39
C GLN A 58 14.03 28.64 2.60
N ILE A 59 13.15 28.16 3.48
CA ILE A 59 13.49 27.31 4.62
C ILE A 59 14.19 26.03 4.14
N ALA A 60 13.80 25.47 2.99
CA ALA A 60 14.42 24.26 2.45
C ALA A 60 15.92 24.39 2.17
N SER A 61 16.45 25.61 1.99
CA SER A 61 17.90 25.84 1.86
C SER A 61 18.67 25.43 3.11
N PHE A 62 18.09 25.63 4.31
CA PHE A 62 18.67 25.18 5.58
C PHE A 62 18.80 23.67 5.66
N PHE A 63 17.93 22.93 4.96
CA PHE A 63 17.97 21.47 5.02
C PHE A 63 19.20 20.91 4.32
N ILE A 64 19.75 21.59 3.29
CA ILE A 64 20.88 21.11 2.47
C ILE A 64 22.05 20.67 3.35
N ASP A 65 22.39 21.46 4.36
CA ASP A 65 23.55 21.23 5.22
C ASP A 65 23.28 20.26 6.39
N LEU A 66 22.06 19.74 6.53
CA LEU A 66 21.72 18.79 7.59
C LEU A 66 22.19 17.38 7.26
N SER A 67 22.77 16.72 8.26
CA SER A 67 23.01 15.27 8.23
C SER A 67 21.71 14.48 8.17
N VAL A 68 21.77 13.22 7.71
CA VAL A 68 20.59 12.33 7.63
C VAL A 68 19.95 12.16 9.01
N GLU A 69 20.73 12.05 10.08
CA GLU A 69 20.19 11.94 11.45
C GLU A 69 19.41 13.19 11.90
N GLN A 70 19.88 14.37 11.52
CA GLN A 70 19.20 15.64 11.79
C GLN A 70 17.91 15.76 10.96
N ILE A 71 17.93 15.34 9.69
CA ILE A 71 16.74 15.27 8.83
C ILE A 71 15.71 14.31 9.42
N ASN A 72 16.13 13.11 9.85
CA ASN A 72 15.26 12.14 10.51
C ASN A 72 14.64 12.72 11.78
N THR A 73 15.44 13.38 12.61
CA THR A 73 14.99 14.00 13.87
C THR A 73 13.98 15.13 13.63
N LEU A 74 14.30 16.05 12.71
CA LEU A 74 13.42 17.14 12.31
C LEU A 74 12.08 16.61 11.80
N THR A 75 12.12 15.62 10.90
CA THR A 75 10.94 15.02 10.28
C THR A 75 10.10 14.27 11.30
N ALA A 76 10.71 13.54 12.24
CA ALA A 76 10.00 12.92 13.34
C ALA A 76 9.29 13.94 14.25
N GLY A 77 9.93 15.09 14.50
CA GLY A 77 9.34 16.22 15.20
C GLY A 77 8.13 16.81 14.46
N LEU A 78 8.27 17.02 13.15
CA LEU A 78 7.17 17.51 12.29
C LEU A 78 6.00 16.55 12.25
N PHE A 79 6.25 15.24 12.11
CA PHE A 79 5.22 14.21 12.19
C PHE A 79 4.49 14.26 13.53
N GLY A 80 5.24 14.34 14.64
CA GLY A 80 4.64 14.43 15.97
C GLY A 80 3.81 15.70 16.18
N ILE A 81 4.21 16.84 15.61
CA ILE A 81 3.40 18.06 15.59
C ILE A 81 2.16 17.83 14.72
N TYR A 82 2.31 17.23 13.55
CA TYR A 82 1.20 16.98 12.63
C TYR A 82 0.14 16.07 13.25
N THR A 83 0.51 14.98 13.92
CA THR A 83 -0.46 14.00 14.42
C THR A 83 -1.06 14.37 15.79
N ARG A 84 -0.64 15.48 16.41
CA ARG A 84 -1.22 15.95 17.68
C ARG A 84 -2.60 16.57 17.46
N LEU A 85 -3.60 16.16 18.25
CA LEU A 85 -4.97 16.63 18.11
C LEU A 85 -5.13 18.14 18.38
N ASN A 86 -4.31 18.70 19.26
CA ASN A 86 -4.34 20.13 19.58
C ASN A 86 -3.58 21.01 18.56
N SER A 87 -3.02 20.44 17.49
CA SER A 87 -2.34 21.21 16.45
C SER A 87 -3.35 21.92 15.54
N THR A 88 -3.16 23.22 15.35
CA THR A 88 -4.02 24.07 14.53
C THR A 88 -3.95 23.69 13.04
N THR A 89 -5.00 24.02 12.28
CA THR A 89 -5.02 23.87 10.81
C THR A 89 -3.83 24.59 10.16
N GLN A 90 -3.49 25.79 10.65
CA GLN A 90 -2.32 26.54 10.21
C GLN A 90 -1.01 25.77 10.41
N THR A 91 -0.82 25.19 11.60
CA THR A 91 0.39 24.40 11.92
C THR A 91 0.51 23.19 10.98
N ARG A 92 -0.60 22.49 10.73
CA ARG A 92 -0.63 21.35 9.80
C ARG A 92 -0.29 21.79 8.39
N GLN A 93 -0.85 22.91 7.93
CA GLN A 93 -0.57 23.45 6.60
C GLN A 93 0.92 23.79 6.43
N ASN A 94 1.55 24.37 7.46
CA ASN A 94 2.98 24.65 7.46
C ASN A 94 3.80 23.36 7.28
N VAL A 95 3.46 22.31 8.03
CA VAL A 95 4.13 21.01 7.90
C VAL A 95 3.95 20.42 6.50
N ARG A 96 2.75 20.49 5.90
CA ARG A 96 2.51 20.02 4.52
C ARG A 96 3.39 20.71 3.49
N PHE A 97 3.71 22.00 3.68
CA PHE A 97 4.60 22.71 2.78
C PHE A 97 6.07 22.36 2.97
N ILE A 98 6.47 21.96 4.18
CA ILE A 98 7.87 21.67 4.52
C ILE A 98 8.24 20.22 4.22
N ILE A 99 7.37 19.27 4.56
CA ILE A 99 7.71 17.85 4.55
C ILE A 99 8.20 17.29 3.19
N PRO A 100 7.71 17.76 2.02
CA PRO A 100 8.19 17.24 0.74
C PRO A 100 9.67 17.51 0.49
N PHE A 101 10.24 18.57 1.08
CA PHE A 101 11.66 18.90 0.96
C PHE A 101 12.58 18.02 1.83
N LEU A 102 12.00 17.21 2.73
CA LEU A 102 12.72 16.35 3.67
C LEU A 102 12.61 14.87 3.30
N TRP A 103 11.48 14.45 2.73
CA TRP A 103 11.11 13.04 2.56
C TRP A 103 12.17 12.21 1.82
N ASP A 104 12.68 12.72 0.71
CA ASP A 104 13.64 12.01 -0.15
C ASP A 104 15.01 11.78 0.51
N ARG A 105 15.31 12.53 1.58
CA ARG A 105 16.58 12.46 2.32
C ARG A 105 16.53 11.63 3.59
N LEU A 106 15.34 11.11 3.94
CA LEU A 106 15.18 10.17 5.04
C LEU A 106 15.82 8.83 4.68
N ASN A 107 16.32 8.14 5.71
CA ASN A 107 16.63 6.71 5.55
C ASN A 107 15.34 5.88 5.51
N GLU A 108 15.44 4.68 4.92
CA GLU A 108 14.31 3.75 4.79
C GLU A 108 13.70 3.39 6.15
N ASP A 109 14.53 3.14 7.18
CA ASP A 109 14.05 2.82 8.52
C ASP A 109 13.13 3.90 9.09
N THR A 110 13.45 5.18 8.92
CA THR A 110 12.62 6.28 9.42
C THR A 110 11.30 6.37 8.63
N ARG A 111 11.32 6.12 7.33
CA ARG A 111 10.08 6.06 6.52
C ARG A 111 9.17 4.92 6.99
N TYR A 112 9.72 3.72 7.23
CA TYR A 112 9.00 2.60 7.82
C TYR A 112 8.47 2.88 9.23
N GLN A 113 9.21 3.65 10.05
CA GLN A 113 8.73 4.05 11.37
C GLN A 113 7.46 4.91 11.31
N PHE A 114 7.29 5.76 10.30
CA PHE A 114 6.05 6.54 10.13
C PHE A 114 4.85 5.64 9.80
N GLY A 115 5.03 4.68 8.90
CA GLY A 115 4.00 3.67 8.62
C GLY A 115 3.67 2.81 9.84
N THR A 116 4.68 2.45 10.65
CA THR A 116 4.49 1.72 11.90
C THR A 116 3.74 2.56 12.95
N LYS A 117 4.02 3.86 13.06
CA LYS A 117 3.26 4.76 13.95
C LYS A 117 1.80 4.88 13.53
N TYR A 118 1.55 5.00 12.22
CA TYR A 118 0.20 4.93 11.68
C TYR A 118 -0.50 3.62 12.07
N ALA A 119 0.16 2.47 11.88
CA ALA A 119 -0.38 1.16 12.26
C ALA A 119 -0.71 1.07 13.76
N ARG A 120 0.11 1.67 14.63
CA ARG A 120 -0.17 1.74 16.07
C ARG A 120 -1.42 2.55 16.39
N PHE A 121 -1.62 3.70 15.74
CA PHE A 121 -2.85 4.48 15.92
C PHE A 121 -4.10 3.68 15.52
N VAL A 122 -4.01 2.92 14.41
CA VAL A 122 -5.10 2.01 13.99
C VAL A 122 -5.36 0.92 15.04
N ALA A 123 -4.30 0.24 15.50
CA ALA A 123 -4.41 -0.85 16.47
C ALA A 123 -4.99 -0.39 17.83
N ASN A 124 -4.73 0.85 18.22
CA ASN A 124 -5.23 1.43 19.46
C ASN A 124 -6.60 2.11 19.32
N ASN A 125 -7.22 2.08 18.13
CA ASN A 125 -8.45 2.81 17.83
C ASN A 125 -8.35 4.35 17.99
N ASP A 126 -7.15 4.91 17.81
CA ASP A 126 -6.90 6.36 17.82
C ASP A 126 -7.28 6.98 16.45
N GLN A 127 -8.58 6.94 16.11
CA GLN A 127 -9.08 7.22 14.75
C GLN A 127 -8.62 8.57 14.17
N LEU A 128 -8.77 9.65 14.95
CA LEU A 128 -8.34 10.99 14.51
C LEU A 128 -6.84 11.05 14.24
N GLN A 129 -6.01 10.42 15.08
CA GLN A 129 -4.55 10.43 14.88
C GLN A 129 -4.16 9.54 13.70
N ALA A 130 -4.86 8.43 13.50
CA ALA A 130 -4.68 7.55 12.34
C ALA A 130 -5.00 8.29 11.02
N GLU A 131 -6.09 9.07 10.98
CA GLU A 131 -6.42 9.90 9.81
C GLU A 131 -5.33 10.92 9.50
N LEU A 132 -4.84 11.62 10.52
CA LEU A 132 -3.77 12.61 10.37
C LEU A 132 -2.45 11.99 9.95
N ALA A 133 -2.10 10.82 10.49
CA ALA A 133 -0.89 10.09 10.09
C ALA A 133 -0.99 9.58 8.65
N ARG A 134 -2.17 9.11 8.23
CA ARG A 134 -2.43 8.72 6.82
C ARG A 134 -2.26 9.91 5.89
N ASP A 135 -2.89 11.03 6.22
CA ASP A 135 -2.84 12.26 5.43
C ASP A 135 -1.42 12.86 5.34
N PHE A 136 -0.62 12.72 6.40
CA PHE A 136 0.82 13.02 6.35
C PHE A 136 1.55 12.15 5.32
N LEU A 137 1.34 10.82 5.35
CA LEU A 137 1.95 9.89 4.40
C LEU A 137 1.48 10.15 2.96
N GLU A 138 0.21 10.52 2.77
CA GLU A 138 -0.33 10.89 1.45
C GLU A 138 0.33 12.13 0.87
N THR A 139 0.63 13.13 1.71
CA THR A 139 1.29 14.38 1.29
C THR A 139 2.68 14.14 0.68
N VAL A 140 3.34 13.03 1.04
CA VAL A 140 4.70 12.66 0.58
C VAL A 140 4.71 11.39 -0.27
N SER A 141 3.56 10.91 -0.72
CA SER A 141 3.44 9.64 -1.46
C SER A 141 4.10 8.44 -0.74
N GLY A 142 4.06 8.45 0.60
CA GLY A 142 4.71 7.47 1.49
C GLY A 142 3.83 6.29 1.92
N GLN A 143 2.70 6.04 1.26
CA GLN A 143 1.75 4.99 1.64
C GLN A 143 2.34 3.57 1.50
N SER A 144 3.39 3.40 0.68
CA SER A 144 4.14 2.14 0.54
C SER A 144 4.81 1.68 1.83
N TYR A 145 5.04 2.59 2.79
CA TYR A 145 5.64 2.29 4.09
C TYR A 145 4.62 1.82 5.13
N ILE A 146 3.32 1.81 4.80
CA ILE A 146 2.28 1.26 5.67
C ILE A 146 2.46 -0.27 5.76
N PRO A 147 2.51 -0.86 6.96
CA PRO A 147 2.63 -2.30 7.13
C PRO A 147 1.55 -3.11 6.39
N ASP A 148 1.98 -4.19 5.75
CA ASP A 148 1.12 -5.03 4.91
C ASP A 148 -0.06 -5.64 5.67
N ASN A 149 0.05 -5.92 6.96
CA ASN A 149 -1.08 -6.43 7.76
C ASN A 149 -2.23 -5.41 7.88
N ILE A 150 -1.91 -4.14 8.09
CA ILE A 150 -2.92 -3.06 8.15
C ILE A 150 -3.50 -2.81 6.76
N ARG A 151 -2.64 -2.84 5.74
CA ARG A 151 -3.06 -2.67 4.35
C ARG A 151 -3.99 -3.81 3.90
N SER A 152 -3.66 -5.05 4.29
CA SER A 152 -4.48 -6.25 4.04
C SER A 152 -5.87 -6.10 4.64
N ALA A 153 -5.96 -5.79 5.94
CA ALA A 153 -7.24 -5.61 6.62
C ALA A 153 -8.12 -4.55 5.94
N LYS A 154 -7.54 -3.41 5.54
CA LYS A 154 -8.27 -2.35 4.82
C LYS A 154 -8.74 -2.76 3.44
N ILE A 155 -7.89 -3.45 2.67
CA ILE A 155 -8.24 -3.96 1.34
C ILE A 155 -9.37 -4.98 1.47
N GLN A 156 -9.27 -5.90 2.44
CA GLN A 156 -10.30 -6.90 2.72
C GLN A 156 -11.65 -6.25 3.04
N THR A 157 -11.71 -5.30 3.98
CA THR A 157 -12.95 -4.56 4.27
C THR A 157 -13.49 -3.82 3.03
N SER A 158 -12.63 -3.24 2.20
CA SER A 158 -13.06 -2.58 0.97
C SER A 158 -13.60 -3.56 -0.08
N ILE A 159 -13.04 -4.76 -0.17
CA ILE A 159 -13.53 -5.86 -1.01
C ILE A 159 -14.92 -6.30 -0.53
N GLU A 160 -15.07 -6.56 0.77
CA GLU A 160 -16.34 -6.98 1.38
C GLU A 160 -17.45 -5.95 1.13
N ASN A 161 -17.17 -4.67 1.32
CA ASN A 161 -18.12 -3.58 1.04
C ASN A 161 -18.50 -3.53 -0.44
N LEU A 162 -17.52 -3.63 -1.35
CA LEU A 162 -17.78 -3.62 -2.78
C LEU A 162 -18.63 -4.82 -3.22
N LEU A 163 -18.31 -6.03 -2.74
CA LEU A 163 -19.06 -7.24 -3.05
C LEU A 163 -20.47 -7.22 -2.48
N THR A 164 -20.64 -6.65 -1.28
CA THR A 164 -21.98 -6.46 -0.68
C THR A 164 -22.84 -5.61 -1.60
N VAL A 165 -22.34 -4.44 -1.98
CA VAL A 165 -23.05 -3.50 -2.87
C VAL A 165 -23.29 -4.09 -4.26
N HIS A 166 -22.31 -4.82 -4.80
CA HIS A 166 -22.43 -5.50 -6.10
C HIS A 166 -23.60 -6.50 -6.15
N ARG A 167 -23.90 -7.14 -5.01
CA ARG A 167 -24.93 -8.16 -4.88
C ARG A 167 -26.31 -7.59 -4.50
N GLU A 168 -26.41 -6.27 -4.29
CA GLU A 168 -27.68 -5.59 -4.04
C GLU A 168 -28.45 -5.29 -5.34
N ILE A 169 -29.74 -4.93 -5.21
CA ILE A 169 -30.61 -4.61 -6.35
C ILE A 169 -30.18 -3.32 -7.07
N ASN A 170 -29.68 -2.32 -6.32
CA ASN A 170 -29.27 -1.02 -6.85
C ASN A 170 -27.75 -0.92 -7.12
N ASN A 171 -27.11 -2.06 -7.37
CA ASN A 171 -25.67 -2.18 -7.50
C ASN A 171 -25.06 -1.21 -8.53
N PHE A 172 -25.67 -1.05 -9.71
CA PHE A 172 -25.13 -0.21 -10.78
C PHE A 172 -24.94 1.26 -10.39
N TYR A 173 -25.76 1.77 -9.46
CA TYR A 173 -25.66 3.14 -8.97
C TYR A 173 -24.59 3.28 -7.87
N ASN A 174 -24.46 2.26 -7.02
CA ASN A 174 -23.63 2.31 -5.81
C ASN A 174 -22.19 1.83 -6.05
N GLU A 175 -21.99 0.82 -6.90
CA GLU A 175 -20.68 0.22 -7.23
C GLU A 175 -19.58 1.23 -7.56
N PRO A 176 -19.80 2.30 -8.35
CA PRO A 176 -18.75 3.25 -8.71
C PRO A 176 -18.02 3.86 -7.51
N THR A 177 -18.75 4.14 -6.43
CA THR A 177 -18.17 4.75 -5.23
C THR A 177 -17.21 3.78 -4.53
N PHE A 178 -17.62 2.53 -4.35
CA PHE A 178 -16.82 1.50 -3.68
C PHE A 178 -15.66 1.01 -4.56
N ALA A 179 -15.85 0.99 -5.89
CA ALA A 179 -14.79 0.70 -6.85
C ALA A 179 -13.65 1.74 -6.75
N ARG A 180 -13.97 3.04 -6.67
CA ARG A 180 -12.96 4.11 -6.48
C ARG A 180 -12.22 3.96 -5.16
N GLN A 181 -12.93 3.64 -4.07
CA GLN A 181 -12.32 3.44 -2.76
C GLN A 181 -11.29 2.30 -2.80
N LEU A 182 -11.65 1.17 -3.40
CA LEU A 182 -10.72 0.05 -3.58
C LEU A 182 -9.51 0.45 -4.44
N GLN A 183 -9.74 1.13 -5.56
CA GLN A 183 -8.66 1.60 -6.45
C GLN A 183 -7.65 2.50 -5.72
N ILE A 184 -8.12 3.42 -4.86
CA ILE A 184 -7.26 4.30 -4.06
C ILE A 184 -6.40 3.49 -3.07
N LEU A 185 -6.97 2.49 -2.40
CA LEU A 185 -6.25 1.64 -1.43
C LEU A 185 -5.19 0.75 -2.09
N VAL A 186 -5.47 0.26 -3.29
CA VAL A 186 -4.51 -0.49 -4.11
C VAL A 186 -3.37 0.41 -4.58
N GLY A 187 -3.68 1.66 -4.91
CA GLY A 187 -2.71 2.67 -5.31
C GLY A 187 -2.22 2.51 -6.77
N GLU A 188 -1.30 3.38 -7.17
CA GLU A 188 -0.81 3.42 -8.56
C GLU A 188 -0.03 2.17 -8.95
N MET A 189 0.84 1.71 -8.04
CA MET A 189 1.74 0.56 -8.27
C MET A 189 1.04 -0.80 -8.32
N GLY A 190 -0.24 -0.90 -7.92
CA GLY A 190 -1.00 -2.16 -7.98
C GLY A 190 -0.52 -3.27 -7.03
N LYS A 191 0.46 -3.02 -6.15
CA LYS A 191 1.04 -4.06 -5.29
C LYS A 191 0.06 -4.49 -4.21
N ILE A 192 -0.42 -5.73 -4.25
CA ILE A 192 -1.35 -6.27 -3.25
C ILE A 192 -0.60 -7.14 -2.24
N PRO A 193 -0.84 -7.00 -0.93
CA PRO A 193 -0.28 -7.92 0.05
C PRO A 193 -0.67 -9.38 -0.24
N PRO A 194 0.25 -10.36 -0.13
CA PRO A 194 -0.02 -11.76 -0.48
C PRO A 194 -1.25 -12.36 0.23
N GLN A 195 -1.52 -11.92 1.45
CA GLN A 195 -2.62 -12.40 2.30
C GLN A 195 -4.01 -12.17 1.69
N VAL A 196 -4.19 -11.08 0.94
CA VAL A 196 -5.49 -10.70 0.33
C VAL A 196 -5.45 -10.76 -1.19
N ASN A 197 -4.33 -11.19 -1.79
CA ASN A 197 -4.12 -11.18 -3.24
C ASN A 197 -5.19 -11.99 -3.99
N ARG A 198 -5.44 -13.22 -3.53
CA ARG A 198 -6.44 -14.10 -4.15
C ARG A 198 -7.85 -13.53 -4.05
N GLU A 199 -8.21 -13.00 -2.87
CA GLU A 199 -9.52 -12.41 -2.63
C GLU A 199 -9.75 -11.17 -3.50
N TYR A 200 -8.72 -10.32 -3.63
CA TYR A 200 -8.73 -9.16 -4.50
C TYR A 200 -8.98 -9.53 -5.97
N VAL A 201 -8.26 -10.52 -6.49
CA VAL A 201 -8.44 -10.99 -7.88
C VAL A 201 -9.85 -11.51 -8.09
N TYR A 202 -10.35 -12.34 -7.18
CA TYR A 202 -11.70 -12.91 -7.27
C TYR A 202 -12.79 -11.85 -7.19
N CYS A 203 -12.62 -10.86 -6.30
CA CYS A 203 -13.51 -9.71 -6.20
C CYS A 203 -13.61 -8.97 -7.54
N LEU A 204 -12.47 -8.65 -8.15
CA LEU A 204 -12.46 -7.91 -9.41
C LEU A 204 -13.04 -8.70 -10.57
N VAL A 205 -12.77 -10.00 -10.64
CA VAL A 205 -13.43 -10.85 -11.63
C VAL A 205 -14.94 -10.86 -11.41
N GLU A 206 -15.41 -11.06 -10.17
CA GLU A 206 -16.85 -11.12 -9.87
C GLU A 206 -17.59 -9.85 -10.29
N VAL A 207 -17.08 -8.67 -9.91
CA VAL A 207 -17.73 -7.39 -10.24
C VAL A 207 -17.67 -7.08 -11.74
N PHE A 208 -16.55 -7.40 -12.39
CA PHE A 208 -16.38 -7.19 -13.84
C PHE A 208 -17.29 -8.09 -14.69
N LEU A 209 -17.59 -9.30 -14.22
CA LEU A 209 -18.54 -10.20 -14.86
C LEU A 209 -20.00 -9.74 -14.73
N THR A 210 -20.26 -8.74 -13.91
CA THR A 210 -21.59 -8.20 -13.59
C THR A 210 -22.52 -9.21 -12.92
N ASN A 211 -23.73 -8.76 -12.59
CA ASN A 211 -24.81 -9.61 -12.07
C ASN A 211 -25.67 -10.27 -13.19
N GLY A 212 -25.28 -10.12 -14.45
CA GLY A 212 -26.00 -10.67 -15.61
C GLY A 212 -27.16 -9.81 -16.14
N ASN A 213 -27.62 -8.80 -15.38
CA ASN A 213 -28.75 -7.93 -15.77
C ASN A 213 -28.31 -6.65 -16.49
N GLY A 214 -27.04 -6.28 -16.41
CA GLY A 214 -26.51 -5.05 -16.98
C GLY A 214 -25.06 -4.80 -16.57
N VAL A 215 -24.48 -3.71 -17.10
CA VAL A 215 -23.11 -3.28 -16.80
C VAL A 215 -23.17 -2.03 -15.93
N ALA A 216 -22.39 -2.00 -14.85
CA ALA A 216 -22.20 -0.81 -14.03
C ALA A 216 -21.27 0.18 -14.75
N TRP A 217 -21.77 0.92 -15.75
CA TRP A 217 -20.95 1.79 -16.61
C TRP A 217 -20.03 2.75 -15.85
N GLY A 218 -20.50 3.29 -14.71
CA GLY A 218 -19.69 4.20 -13.88
C GLY A 218 -18.55 3.53 -13.11
N ALA A 219 -18.56 2.20 -13.00
CA ALA A 219 -17.53 1.40 -12.33
C ALA A 219 -16.66 0.62 -13.32
N GLU A 220 -17.18 0.35 -14.52
CA GLU A 220 -16.53 -0.44 -15.57
C GLU A 220 -15.10 0.04 -15.88
N GLU A 221 -14.92 1.34 -16.18
CA GLU A 221 -13.60 1.90 -16.48
C GLU A 221 -12.62 1.72 -15.32
N ILE A 222 -13.11 1.81 -14.08
CA ILE A 222 -12.30 1.64 -12.87
C ILE A 222 -11.84 0.19 -12.74
N TYR A 223 -12.73 -0.77 -13.02
CA TYR A 223 -12.39 -2.19 -13.03
C TYR A 223 -11.36 -2.51 -14.11
N ILE A 224 -11.52 -1.97 -15.32
CA ILE A 224 -10.55 -2.15 -16.41
C ILE A 224 -9.17 -1.63 -15.99
N VAL A 225 -9.08 -0.41 -15.43
CA VAL A 225 -7.81 0.16 -14.95
C VAL A 225 -7.15 -0.73 -13.87
N MET A 226 -7.94 -1.32 -12.97
CA MET A 226 -7.41 -2.23 -11.95
C MET A 226 -6.97 -3.57 -12.54
N LEU A 227 -7.75 -4.17 -13.45
CA LEU A 227 -7.41 -5.41 -14.15
C LEU A 227 -6.16 -5.24 -15.02
N GLU A 228 -5.97 -4.07 -15.62
CA GLU A 228 -4.77 -3.73 -16.38
C GLU A 228 -3.52 -3.59 -15.50
N LYS A 229 -3.66 -3.51 -14.18
CA LYS A 229 -2.51 -3.52 -13.25
C LYS A 229 -2.13 -4.91 -12.77
N PHE A 230 -2.86 -5.95 -13.17
CA PHE A 230 -2.54 -7.31 -12.77
C PHE A 230 -1.16 -7.73 -13.27
N ASP A 231 -0.38 -8.33 -12.37
CA ASP A 231 0.82 -9.06 -12.74
C ASP A 231 0.47 -10.42 -13.37
N SER A 232 1.49 -11.16 -13.81
CA SER A 232 1.28 -12.45 -14.47
C SER A 232 0.68 -13.52 -13.56
N GLU A 233 0.92 -13.46 -12.24
CA GLU A 233 0.34 -14.40 -11.27
C GLU A 233 -1.15 -14.10 -11.08
N GLN A 234 -1.48 -12.83 -10.82
CA GLN A 234 -2.85 -12.35 -10.69
C GLN A 234 -3.67 -12.60 -11.95
N ALA A 235 -3.08 -12.39 -13.13
CA ALA A 235 -3.72 -12.67 -14.40
C ALA A 235 -4.07 -14.16 -14.54
N LEU A 236 -3.19 -15.05 -14.11
CA LEU A 236 -3.43 -16.48 -14.16
C LEU A 236 -4.50 -16.93 -13.16
N ILE A 237 -4.51 -16.35 -11.96
CA ILE A 237 -5.60 -16.54 -10.99
C ILE A 237 -6.94 -16.09 -11.61
N ALA A 238 -6.96 -14.94 -12.29
CA ALA A 238 -8.16 -14.42 -12.95
C ALA A 238 -8.63 -15.31 -14.11
N ILE A 239 -7.72 -15.83 -14.93
CA ILE A 239 -8.04 -16.78 -16.02
C ILE A 239 -8.63 -18.06 -15.46
N LEU A 240 -8.05 -18.60 -14.37
CA LEU A 240 -8.48 -19.86 -13.76
C LEU A 240 -9.69 -19.72 -12.83
N SER A 241 -10.19 -18.49 -12.64
CA SER A 241 -11.27 -18.16 -11.72
C SER A 241 -12.61 -18.84 -12.07
N PHE A 242 -12.82 -19.29 -13.31
CA PHE A 242 -14.01 -20.07 -13.70
C PHE A 242 -14.16 -21.40 -12.93
N ASN A 243 -13.09 -21.89 -12.30
CA ASN A 243 -13.16 -23.07 -11.44
C ASN A 243 -13.83 -22.79 -10.08
N ASP A 244 -13.98 -21.52 -9.71
CA ASP A 244 -14.73 -21.10 -8.53
C ASP A 244 -16.23 -21.27 -8.75
N SER A 245 -16.93 -21.75 -7.73
CA SER A 245 -18.36 -22.03 -7.86
C SER A 245 -19.22 -20.78 -8.03
N ASN A 246 -18.87 -19.65 -7.40
CA ASN A 246 -19.62 -18.40 -7.55
C ASN A 246 -19.43 -17.84 -8.97
N ILE A 247 -18.18 -17.77 -9.43
CA ILE A 247 -17.85 -17.27 -10.76
C ILE A 247 -18.45 -18.18 -11.85
N SER A 248 -18.29 -19.50 -11.71
CA SER A 248 -18.89 -20.50 -12.61
C SER A 248 -20.40 -20.35 -12.72
N ALA A 249 -21.11 -20.11 -11.61
CA ALA A 249 -22.56 -19.94 -11.63
C ALA A 249 -22.99 -18.72 -12.46
N ARG A 250 -22.26 -17.59 -12.35
CA ARG A 250 -22.55 -16.37 -13.11
C ARG A 250 -22.41 -16.55 -14.62
N LEU A 251 -21.50 -17.41 -15.07
CA LEU A 251 -21.29 -17.72 -16.49
C LEU A 251 -22.49 -18.42 -17.15
N GLN A 252 -23.58 -18.71 -16.42
CA GLN A 252 -24.84 -19.12 -17.02
C GLN A 252 -25.53 -17.98 -17.79
N HIS A 253 -25.26 -16.72 -17.41
CA HIS A 253 -25.86 -15.54 -18.03
C HIS A 253 -25.05 -15.09 -19.25
N LYS A 254 -25.73 -14.76 -20.36
CA LYS A 254 -25.08 -14.36 -21.61
C LYS A 254 -24.14 -13.16 -21.44
N LEU A 255 -24.55 -12.14 -20.70
CA LEU A 255 -23.72 -10.95 -20.46
C LEU A 255 -22.44 -11.30 -19.69
N CYS A 256 -22.53 -12.14 -18.65
CA CYS A 256 -21.35 -12.60 -17.92
C CYS A 256 -20.40 -13.39 -18.82
N GLN A 257 -20.91 -14.16 -19.78
CA GLN A 257 -20.06 -14.87 -20.76
C GLN A 257 -19.33 -13.91 -21.71
N GLU A 258 -19.99 -12.85 -22.16
CA GLU A 258 -19.37 -11.80 -22.99
C GLU A 258 -18.27 -11.09 -22.19
N LYS A 259 -18.57 -10.69 -20.95
CA LYS A 259 -17.59 -10.11 -20.02
C LYS A 259 -16.43 -11.04 -19.69
N PHE A 260 -16.66 -12.33 -19.55
CA PHE A 260 -15.57 -13.27 -19.33
C PHE A 260 -14.62 -13.35 -20.53
N ARG A 261 -15.15 -13.32 -21.76
CA ARG A 261 -14.30 -13.25 -22.96
C ARG A 261 -13.53 -11.94 -23.04
N GLU A 262 -14.13 -10.83 -22.62
CA GLU A 262 -13.46 -9.53 -22.49
C GLU A 262 -12.31 -9.59 -21.47
N LEU A 263 -12.57 -10.16 -20.28
CA LEU A 263 -11.55 -10.40 -19.25
C LEU A 263 -10.39 -11.21 -19.81
N LEU A 264 -10.67 -12.33 -20.48
CA LEU A 264 -9.64 -13.17 -21.10
C LEU A 264 -8.80 -12.40 -22.13
N LYS A 265 -9.39 -11.46 -22.88
CA LYS A 265 -8.66 -10.59 -23.80
C LYS A 265 -7.70 -9.66 -23.06
N ILE A 266 -8.12 -9.04 -21.95
CA ILE A 266 -7.25 -8.21 -21.11
C ILE A 266 -6.11 -9.06 -20.55
N MET A 267 -6.42 -10.24 -19.98
CA MET A 267 -5.43 -11.13 -19.37
C MET A 267 -4.44 -11.72 -20.38
N THR A 268 -4.82 -11.86 -21.66
CA THR A 268 -3.90 -12.30 -22.74
C THR A 268 -2.67 -11.40 -22.83
N ASN A 269 -2.84 -10.10 -22.58
CA ASN A 269 -1.75 -9.12 -22.61
C ASN A 269 -0.87 -9.12 -21.34
N LYS A 270 -1.30 -9.83 -20.28
CA LYS A 270 -0.60 -9.90 -18.98
C LYS A 270 0.24 -11.15 -18.79
N VAL A 271 0.08 -12.12 -19.68
CA VAL A 271 0.82 -13.38 -19.65
C VAL A 271 1.82 -13.43 -20.80
N SER A 272 3.05 -13.83 -20.51
CA SER A 272 4.10 -14.02 -21.52
C SER A 272 4.10 -15.44 -22.09
N SER A 273 3.75 -16.44 -21.27
CA SER A 273 3.78 -17.86 -21.63
C SER A 273 2.86 -18.19 -22.79
N GLN A 274 3.44 -18.78 -23.84
CA GLN A 274 2.71 -19.24 -25.01
C GLN A 274 1.67 -20.32 -24.66
N VAL A 275 2.00 -21.22 -23.73
CA VAL A 275 1.09 -22.26 -23.24
C VAL A 275 -0.16 -21.64 -22.61
N ILE A 276 0.00 -20.56 -21.84
CA ILE A 276 -1.14 -19.87 -21.23
C ILE A 276 -1.96 -19.13 -22.29
N LYS A 277 -1.32 -18.51 -23.29
CA LYS A 277 -2.03 -17.85 -24.40
C LYS A 277 -2.85 -18.83 -25.22
N GLU A 278 -2.30 -20.00 -25.53
CA GLU A 278 -3.02 -21.08 -26.22
C GLU A 278 -4.21 -21.57 -25.41
N PHE A 279 -4.03 -21.74 -24.10
CA PHE A 279 -5.12 -22.07 -23.20
C PHE A 279 -6.22 -21.00 -23.20
N ILE A 280 -5.87 -19.71 -23.13
CA ILE A 280 -6.84 -18.62 -23.22
C ILE A 280 -7.62 -18.68 -24.54
N GLU A 281 -6.95 -18.91 -25.67
CA GLU A 281 -7.62 -19.04 -26.96
C GLU A 281 -8.57 -20.24 -27.02
N GLN A 282 -8.20 -21.36 -26.39
CA GLN A 282 -9.09 -22.50 -26.21
C GLN A 282 -10.32 -22.13 -25.38
N LEU A 283 -10.17 -21.39 -24.27
CA LEU A 283 -11.28 -20.93 -23.45
C LEU A 283 -12.21 -19.97 -24.22
N LYS A 284 -11.67 -19.06 -25.03
CA LYS A 284 -12.46 -18.14 -25.87
C LYS A 284 -13.32 -18.87 -26.90
N LYS A 285 -12.79 -19.96 -27.48
CA LYS A 285 -13.43 -20.82 -28.48
C LYS A 285 -14.27 -21.95 -27.90
N TYR A 286 -14.44 -21.98 -26.57
CA TYR A 286 -15.26 -23.01 -25.93
C TYR A 286 -16.73 -22.85 -26.33
N ASN A 287 -17.27 -23.89 -26.98
CA ASN A 287 -18.59 -23.86 -27.60
C ASN A 287 -19.72 -24.30 -26.66
N ALA A 288 -19.40 -25.00 -25.57
CA ALA A 288 -20.37 -25.41 -24.57
C ALA A 288 -20.67 -24.26 -23.59
N PRO A 289 -21.76 -24.35 -22.80
CA PRO A 289 -22.07 -23.36 -21.78
C PRO A 289 -20.88 -23.12 -20.84
N LEU A 290 -20.41 -21.88 -20.75
CA LEU A 290 -19.20 -21.53 -19.96
C LEU A 290 -19.32 -21.88 -18.47
N ASN A 291 -20.53 -21.95 -17.93
CA ASN A 291 -20.76 -22.41 -16.55
C ASN A 291 -20.39 -23.89 -16.32
N THR A 292 -20.41 -24.73 -17.36
CA THR A 292 -20.03 -26.15 -17.26
C THR A 292 -18.54 -26.39 -17.52
N MET A 293 -17.79 -25.35 -17.91
CA MET A 293 -16.36 -25.40 -18.25
C MET A 293 -15.51 -26.02 -17.14
N LYS A 294 -15.82 -25.75 -15.87
CA LYS A 294 -15.12 -26.35 -14.72
C LYS A 294 -15.25 -27.87 -14.64
N ASN A 295 -16.23 -28.47 -15.32
CA ASN A 295 -16.50 -29.90 -15.32
C ASN A 295 -15.86 -30.63 -16.51
N ASP A 296 -15.42 -29.91 -17.53
CA ASP A 296 -14.78 -30.47 -18.72
C ASP A 296 -13.45 -31.15 -18.37
N SER A 297 -13.28 -32.40 -18.80
CA SER A 297 -12.14 -33.25 -18.45
C SER A 297 -10.82 -32.75 -19.04
N ASP A 298 -10.83 -32.23 -20.26
CA ASP A 298 -9.62 -31.73 -20.92
C ASP A 298 -9.16 -30.43 -20.28
N ILE A 299 -10.12 -29.53 -19.97
CA ILE A 299 -9.85 -28.29 -19.25
C ILE A 299 -9.32 -28.59 -17.85
N LYS A 300 -9.94 -29.50 -17.09
CA LYS A 300 -9.44 -29.90 -15.76
C LYS A 300 -7.98 -30.37 -15.81
N ARG A 301 -7.66 -31.26 -16.76
CA ARG A 301 -6.29 -31.78 -16.94
C ARG A 301 -5.29 -30.65 -17.23
N GLN A 302 -5.65 -29.71 -18.11
CA GLN A 302 -4.79 -28.56 -18.42
C GLN A 302 -4.63 -27.61 -17.22
N VAL A 303 -5.70 -27.35 -16.46
CA VAL A 303 -5.65 -26.55 -15.24
C VAL A 303 -4.70 -27.16 -14.21
N GLU A 304 -4.76 -28.48 -14.01
CA GLU A 304 -3.84 -29.18 -13.10
C GLU A 304 -2.38 -29.06 -13.55
N ASN A 305 -2.12 -29.18 -14.85
CA ASN A 305 -0.77 -29.00 -15.41
C ASN A 305 -0.27 -27.56 -15.22
N LEU A 306 -1.13 -26.56 -15.46
CA LEU A 306 -0.80 -25.16 -15.25
C LEU A 306 -0.51 -24.86 -13.78
N LYS A 307 -1.29 -25.43 -12.84
CA LYS A 307 -1.04 -25.28 -11.40
C LYS A 307 0.30 -25.86 -10.96
N LYS A 308 0.73 -27.00 -11.52
CA LYS A 308 2.03 -27.62 -11.24
C LYS A 308 3.22 -26.81 -11.75
N ILE A 309 3.03 -25.97 -12.76
CA ILE A 309 4.08 -25.09 -13.29
C ILE A 309 4.29 -23.86 -12.39
N LEU A 310 3.33 -23.55 -11.51
CA LEU A 310 3.30 -22.36 -10.65
C LEU A 310 3.65 -22.64 -9.18
N SER A 311 3.66 -23.91 -8.77
CA SER A 311 4.11 -24.38 -7.45
C SER A 311 5.61 -24.64 -7.45
#